data_AF-A0A924T2N3-F1
#
_entry.id   AF-A0A924T2N3-F1
#
_cell.length_a   1.000
_cell.length_b   1.000
_cell.length_c   1.000
_cell.angle_alpha   90.00
_cell.angle_beta   90.00
_cell.angle_gamma   90.00
#
_symmetry.space_group_name_H-M   'P 1'
#
loop_
_entity.id
_entity.type
_entity.pdbx_description
1 polymer ?
#
loop_
_entity_poly.entity_id
_entity_poly.type
_entity_poly.pdbx_seq_one_letter_code
_entity_poly.pdbx_strand_id
1 'polypeptide(L)'
;MARRFNIAALKAIAHAPASGEAQWLVGAEDSLEFLKQNAQSEEIVIYAGGTAALIHAVLAPLQQVTPADQQDLMNHFVGTDETWVIERSYGGGEGHRVHLEAPLGSGKSLAGGEKLIYQRTFHGVHKGERPIELNQKLVHALNLHFVEERNAYCRLDSRGDIEDVIRVLRVDQAPGNGKLAAVTILADDLCRYMALAHFALVFFFDFTRCSPGFGGWGDHERINHKAPNLFYHGGSIHNASYVNGRMIVRPAITVQDLVAEWEEESSPTRKREYATFKIFDRKNKREVETSCAPEFLSNYFQKSELPWEISPVFFRPDVLHRFKADPEKYSLDDRSITCRNAWYLKSYDINETGQVHAYIGDLAHLPIEEQRYWQSFNEWPNGTISKRAYENDILAEFSSEYDPLYQLKYKIGKLNAAPPEWWQPRAEAHMDAARYPVTDSTLEWANEIMAFDQMLVEGFLHKPLRKLLESKGRKADAGWASLRVISELVVVSGKTVDEAKAFLTPLSRLHALRSILKAHSSVEEKDKEERQARAAHGTLRAHFKDLAAQCDRSFDEIVLTLGAGDLNP
;
A
#
# COMPACT_ATOMS: atom_id res chain seq x y z
N MET A 1 0.85 -1.95 18.17
CA MET A 1 0.39 -2.99 17.23
C MET A 1 -0.55 -3.91 17.98
N ALA A 2 -1.73 -4.18 17.43
CA ALA A 2 -2.68 -5.10 18.06
C ALA A 2 -2.10 -6.52 18.19
N ARG A 3 -2.38 -7.20 19.31
CA ARG A 3 -2.00 -8.60 19.53
C ARG A 3 -2.78 -9.47 18.55
N ARG A 4 -2.06 -10.01 17.56
CA ARG A 4 -2.68 -10.83 16.51
C ARG A 4 -3.16 -12.18 17.02
N PHE A 5 -4.32 -12.61 16.50
CA PHE A 5 -4.93 -13.90 16.76
C PHE A 5 -4.08 -15.04 16.22
N ASN A 6 -3.90 -16.08 17.05
CA ASN A 6 -3.20 -17.31 16.71
C ASN A 6 -4.21 -18.45 16.55
N ILE A 7 -4.34 -18.99 15.33
CA ILE A 7 -5.25 -20.09 15.00
C ILE A 7 -4.98 -21.38 15.80
N ALA A 8 -3.81 -21.53 16.43
CA ALA A 8 -3.56 -22.62 17.37
C ALA A 8 -4.54 -22.63 18.56
N ALA A 9 -5.04 -21.45 18.99
CA ALA A 9 -6.04 -21.37 20.05
C ALA A 9 -7.38 -22.03 19.65
N LEU A 10 -7.76 -21.97 18.36
CA LEU A 10 -8.96 -22.65 17.85
C LEU A 10 -8.79 -24.18 17.78
N LYS A 11 -7.56 -24.69 17.60
CA LYS A 11 -7.32 -26.14 17.57
C LYS A 11 -7.74 -26.81 18.88
N ALA A 12 -7.49 -26.14 20.02
CA ALA A 12 -7.81 -26.70 21.33
C ALA A 12 -9.31 -26.95 21.55
N ILE A 13 -10.18 -26.14 20.93
CA ILE A 13 -11.64 -26.30 21.04
C ILE A 13 -12.24 -27.13 19.90
N ALA A 14 -11.57 -27.20 18.75
CA ALA A 14 -12.05 -27.92 17.56
C ALA A 14 -11.60 -29.39 17.49
N HIS A 15 -10.54 -29.77 18.21
CA HIS A 15 -9.89 -31.07 18.12
C HIS A 15 -9.54 -31.67 19.47
N ALA A 16 -9.66 -32.99 19.57
CA ALA A 16 -9.21 -33.73 20.74
C ALA A 16 -7.68 -33.64 20.90
N PRO A 17 -7.17 -33.38 22.10
CA PRO A 17 -5.74 -33.43 22.39
C PRO A 17 -5.21 -34.88 22.38
N ALA A 18 -3.91 -35.04 22.16
CA ALA A 18 -3.26 -36.37 22.17
C ALA A 18 -3.33 -37.08 23.55
N SER A 19 -3.46 -36.31 24.63
CA SER A 19 -3.71 -36.81 25.98
C SER A 19 -4.91 -36.08 26.58
N GLY A 20 -5.74 -36.80 27.33
CA GLY A 20 -6.94 -36.21 27.96
C GLY A 20 -8.19 -36.13 27.07
N GLU A 21 -8.24 -36.89 25.96
CA GLU A 21 -9.39 -36.95 25.05
C GLU A 21 -10.72 -37.21 25.78
N ALA A 22 -10.75 -38.13 26.76
CA ALA A 22 -11.96 -38.43 27.51
C ALA A 22 -12.51 -37.22 28.27
N GLN A 23 -11.65 -36.39 28.87
CA GLN A 23 -12.05 -35.15 29.54
C GLN A 23 -12.50 -34.10 28.51
N TRP A 24 -11.78 -34.00 27.40
CA TRP A 24 -12.14 -33.09 26.31
C TRP A 24 -13.53 -33.42 25.72
N LEU A 25 -13.82 -34.70 25.49
CA LEU A 25 -15.10 -35.17 24.93
C LEU A 25 -16.31 -34.76 25.77
N VAL A 26 -16.17 -34.68 27.09
CA VAL A 26 -17.27 -34.37 28.02
C VAL A 26 -17.32 -32.90 28.44
N GLY A 27 -16.34 -32.08 28.02
CA GLY A 27 -16.16 -30.69 28.43
C GLY A 27 -16.38 -29.65 27.33
N ALA A 28 -17.37 -29.81 26.45
CA ALA A 28 -17.65 -28.84 25.38
C ALA A 28 -17.92 -27.42 25.91
N GLU A 29 -18.53 -27.29 27.08
CA GLU A 29 -18.84 -26.01 27.73
C GLU A 29 -17.60 -25.15 28.00
N ASP A 30 -16.43 -25.76 28.24
CA ASP A 30 -15.17 -25.04 28.45
C ASP A 30 -14.77 -24.16 27.24
N SER A 31 -15.30 -24.47 26.04
CA SER A 31 -15.10 -23.67 24.84
C SER A 31 -15.73 -22.27 24.93
N LEU A 32 -16.69 -22.06 25.85
CA LEU A 32 -17.27 -20.74 26.10
C LEU A 32 -16.24 -19.74 26.63
N GLU A 33 -15.20 -20.21 27.29
CA GLU A 33 -14.12 -19.34 27.77
C GLU A 33 -13.36 -18.72 26.59
N PHE A 34 -13.13 -19.48 25.51
CA PHE A 34 -12.60 -18.94 24.26
C PHE A 34 -13.50 -17.84 23.71
N LEU A 35 -14.83 -18.05 23.68
CA LEU A 35 -15.76 -17.06 23.12
C LEU A 35 -15.78 -15.76 23.93
N LYS A 36 -15.73 -15.85 25.27
CA LYS A 36 -15.65 -14.69 26.16
C LYS A 36 -14.36 -13.90 25.95
N GLN A 37 -13.22 -14.59 25.85
CA GLN A 37 -11.93 -13.97 25.57
C GLN A 37 -11.90 -13.35 24.17
N ASN A 38 -12.47 -14.02 23.18
CA ASN A 38 -12.59 -13.53 21.81
C ASN A 38 -13.34 -12.19 21.75
N ALA A 39 -14.44 -12.05 22.50
CA ALA A 39 -15.22 -10.81 22.56
C ALA A 39 -14.49 -9.62 23.21
N GLN A 40 -13.36 -9.87 23.89
CA GLN A 40 -12.52 -8.85 24.54
C GLN A 40 -11.16 -8.69 23.84
N SER A 41 -10.92 -9.44 22.75
CA SER A 41 -9.68 -9.42 22.00
C SER A 41 -9.59 -8.18 21.10
N GLU A 42 -8.36 -7.71 20.85
CA GLU A 42 -8.10 -6.67 19.84
C GLU A 42 -8.31 -7.17 18.41
N GLU A 43 -8.31 -8.50 18.21
CA GLU A 43 -8.65 -9.17 16.96
C GLU A 43 -9.70 -10.26 17.24
N ILE A 44 -10.91 -10.05 16.73
CA ILE A 44 -12.11 -10.86 17.00
C ILE A 44 -12.27 -11.88 15.88
N VAL A 45 -12.39 -13.16 16.25
CA VAL A 45 -12.84 -14.24 15.37
C VAL A 45 -14.34 -14.09 15.13
N ILE A 46 -14.71 -13.66 13.92
CA ILE A 46 -16.11 -13.52 13.47
C ILE A 46 -16.64 -14.77 12.76
N TYR A 47 -15.74 -15.65 12.35
CA TYR A 47 -16.10 -16.98 11.88
C TYR A 47 -15.03 -17.99 12.27
N ALA A 48 -15.42 -19.17 12.73
CA ALA A 48 -14.56 -20.32 12.84
C ALA A 48 -15.35 -21.58 12.47
N GLY A 49 -14.74 -22.45 11.67
CA GLY A 49 -15.31 -23.74 11.32
C GLY A 49 -14.27 -24.84 11.46
N GLY A 50 -14.60 -25.86 12.25
CA GLY A 50 -13.82 -27.08 12.44
C GLY A 50 -14.73 -28.25 12.80
N THR A 51 -14.15 -29.43 13.03
CA THR A 51 -14.89 -30.68 13.25
C THR A 51 -15.81 -30.66 14.48
N ALA A 52 -15.41 -29.97 15.55
CA ALA A 52 -16.16 -29.89 16.80
C ALA A 52 -16.54 -28.46 17.22
N ALA A 53 -16.32 -27.47 16.34
CA ALA A 53 -16.49 -26.07 16.66
C ALA A 53 -17.02 -25.27 15.46
N LEU A 54 -18.11 -24.56 15.68
CA LEU A 54 -18.65 -23.54 14.80
C LEU A 54 -18.82 -22.24 15.60
N ILE A 55 -18.27 -21.15 15.06
CA ILE A 55 -18.55 -19.79 15.48
C ILE A 55 -18.96 -19.05 14.21
N HIS A 56 -20.11 -18.40 14.23
CA HIS A 56 -20.60 -17.62 13.10
C HIS A 56 -21.24 -16.33 13.62
N ALA A 57 -20.56 -15.21 13.38
CA ALA A 57 -21.03 -13.90 13.80
C ALA A 57 -21.82 -13.21 12.68
N VAL A 58 -22.93 -12.59 13.05
CA VAL A 58 -23.72 -11.71 12.21
C VAL A 58 -24.02 -10.40 12.94
N LEU A 59 -24.47 -9.40 12.22
CA LEU A 59 -24.90 -8.13 12.76
C LEU A 59 -26.42 -8.09 12.86
N ALA A 60 -26.94 -7.76 14.04
CA ALA A 60 -28.36 -7.56 14.29
C ALA A 60 -28.63 -6.10 14.63
N PRO A 61 -29.74 -5.49 14.19
CA PRO A 61 -30.08 -4.12 14.55
C PRO A 61 -30.06 -3.94 16.07
N LEU A 62 -29.31 -2.95 16.56
CA LEU A 62 -29.01 -2.79 17.98
C LEU A 62 -30.29 -2.75 18.86
N GLN A 63 -31.34 -2.11 18.34
CA GLN A 63 -32.64 -1.98 19.02
C GLN A 63 -33.38 -3.32 19.14
N GLN A 64 -33.20 -4.24 18.18
CA GLN A 64 -33.86 -5.55 18.20
C GLN A 64 -33.24 -6.51 19.23
N VAL A 65 -32.00 -6.24 19.64
CA VAL A 65 -31.27 -7.06 20.62
C VAL A 65 -30.97 -6.32 21.93
N THR A 66 -31.70 -5.22 22.20
CA THR A 66 -31.57 -4.43 23.43
C THR A 66 -32.95 -4.08 24.00
N PRO A 67 -33.57 -4.93 24.85
CA PRO A 67 -33.08 -6.25 25.30
C PRO A 67 -33.25 -7.34 24.23
N ALA A 68 -32.52 -8.45 24.36
CA ALA A 68 -32.58 -9.55 23.41
C ALA A 68 -33.81 -10.44 23.60
N ASP A 69 -34.50 -10.77 22.52
CA ASP A 69 -35.46 -11.88 22.50
C ASP A 69 -34.71 -13.20 22.37
N GLN A 70 -34.36 -13.78 23.52
CA GLN A 70 -33.57 -15.01 23.58
C GLN A 70 -34.30 -16.19 22.92
N GLN A 71 -35.63 -16.26 23.02
CA GLN A 71 -36.38 -17.37 22.44
C GLN A 71 -36.35 -17.30 20.92
N ASP A 72 -36.54 -16.12 20.36
CA ASP A 72 -36.43 -15.88 18.92
C ASP A 72 -35.02 -16.23 18.43
N LEU A 73 -33.96 -15.70 19.04
CA LEU A 73 -32.57 -15.99 18.65
C LEU A 73 -32.20 -17.47 18.81
N MET A 74 -32.70 -18.16 19.84
CA MET A 74 -32.45 -19.59 20.06
C MET A 74 -33.13 -20.51 19.04
N ASN A 75 -34.24 -20.05 18.44
CA ASN A 75 -35.02 -20.82 17.46
C ASN A 75 -34.52 -20.66 16.02
N HIS A 76 -33.56 -19.76 15.78
CA HIS A 76 -33.01 -19.52 14.45
C HIS A 76 -31.59 -20.08 14.32
N PHE A 77 -31.32 -20.60 13.13
CA PHE A 77 -30.00 -21.01 12.68
C PHE A 77 -29.65 -20.17 11.45
N VAL A 78 -28.42 -19.66 11.40
CA VAL A 78 -27.94 -18.85 10.29
C VAL A 78 -26.91 -19.65 9.49
N GLY A 79 -27.30 -20.07 8.30
CA GLY A 79 -26.43 -20.76 7.34
C GLY A 79 -25.33 -19.85 6.81
N THR A 80 -24.14 -20.41 6.54
CA THR A 80 -23.03 -19.65 5.96
C THR A 80 -23.25 -19.33 4.48
N ASP A 81 -24.15 -20.03 3.80
CA ASP A 81 -24.50 -19.90 2.39
C ASP A 81 -25.73 -19.00 2.13
N GLU A 82 -26.46 -18.57 3.17
CA GLU A 82 -27.55 -17.59 3.04
C GLU A 82 -27.03 -16.28 2.41
N THR A 83 -27.69 -15.82 1.36
CA THR A 83 -27.28 -14.65 0.55
C THR A 83 -28.50 -13.83 0.15
N TRP A 84 -28.28 -12.69 -0.50
CA TRP A 84 -29.36 -11.99 -1.19
C TRP A 84 -29.89 -12.83 -2.34
N VAL A 85 -31.22 -12.96 -2.43
CA VAL A 85 -31.90 -13.76 -3.46
C VAL A 85 -32.96 -12.92 -4.17
N ILE A 86 -33.08 -13.09 -5.48
CA ILE A 86 -34.26 -12.61 -6.23
C ILE A 86 -35.36 -13.65 -6.04
N GLU A 87 -36.29 -13.37 -5.13
CA GLU A 87 -37.38 -14.26 -4.78
C GLU A 87 -38.56 -14.09 -5.72
N ARG A 88 -39.22 -15.20 -6.06
CA ARG A 88 -40.41 -15.22 -6.91
C ARG A 88 -41.53 -15.95 -6.20
N SER A 89 -42.58 -15.23 -5.84
CA SER A 89 -43.75 -15.81 -5.19
C SER A 89 -45.00 -15.69 -6.07
N TYR A 90 -45.93 -16.61 -5.87
CA TYR A 90 -47.24 -16.62 -6.52
C TYR A 90 -48.30 -17.12 -5.55
N GLY A 91 -49.45 -16.44 -5.51
CA GLY A 91 -50.60 -16.83 -4.68
C GLY A 91 -50.94 -15.82 -3.58
N GLY A 92 -51.81 -16.22 -2.65
CA GLY A 92 -52.27 -15.36 -1.55
C GLY A 92 -53.19 -14.21 -1.96
N GLY A 93 -53.81 -14.28 -3.16
CA GLY A 93 -54.67 -13.21 -3.69
C GLY A 93 -53.92 -12.05 -4.35
N GLU A 94 -52.60 -11.98 -4.25
CA GLU A 94 -51.79 -10.87 -4.80
C GLU A 94 -50.94 -11.27 -6.03
N GLY A 95 -51.30 -12.36 -6.72
CA GLY A 95 -50.71 -12.73 -8.02
C GLY A 95 -49.21 -13.05 -7.98
N HIS A 96 -48.52 -12.85 -9.11
CA HIS A 96 -47.08 -13.03 -9.24
C HIS A 96 -46.33 -11.84 -8.66
N ARG A 97 -45.33 -12.09 -7.81
CA ARG A 97 -44.47 -11.06 -7.21
C ARG A 97 -43.00 -11.45 -7.32
N VAL A 98 -42.15 -10.47 -7.58
CA VAL A 98 -40.70 -10.61 -7.64
C VAL A 98 -40.09 -9.53 -6.75
N HIS A 99 -39.21 -9.92 -5.83
CA HIS A 99 -38.59 -8.99 -4.87
C HIS A 99 -37.19 -9.47 -4.49
N LEU A 100 -36.42 -8.62 -3.82
CA LEU A 100 -35.15 -9.01 -3.21
C LEU A 100 -35.41 -9.45 -1.78
N GLU A 101 -34.95 -10.65 -1.46
CA GLU A 101 -34.94 -11.19 -0.11
C GLU A 101 -33.53 -11.03 0.46
N ALA A 102 -33.43 -10.40 1.62
CA ALA A 102 -32.18 -10.25 2.35
C ALA A 102 -31.81 -11.56 3.07
N PRO A 103 -30.52 -11.86 3.29
CA PRO A 103 -30.16 -12.89 4.26
C PRO A 103 -30.69 -12.49 5.66
N LEU A 104 -30.83 -13.46 6.57
CA LEU A 104 -31.36 -13.23 7.92
C LEU A 104 -32.84 -12.78 7.96
N GLY A 105 -33.63 -13.05 6.91
CA GLY A 105 -35.07 -12.74 6.88
C GLY A 105 -35.92 -13.59 7.84
N SER A 106 -35.34 -14.65 8.42
CA SER A 106 -36.02 -15.49 9.41
C SER A 106 -35.81 -14.95 10.83
N GLY A 107 -36.92 -14.60 11.50
CA GLY A 107 -36.93 -14.13 12.88
C GLY A 107 -36.87 -12.61 13.01
N LYS A 108 -37.56 -12.09 14.03
CA LYS A 108 -37.70 -10.63 14.21
C LYS A 108 -36.46 -9.99 14.80
N SER A 109 -35.57 -10.76 15.44
CA SER A 109 -34.37 -10.24 16.12
C SER A 109 -33.22 -9.96 15.16
N LEU A 110 -33.24 -10.56 13.97
CA LEU A 110 -32.23 -10.39 12.93
C LEU A 110 -32.75 -9.64 11.70
N ALA A 111 -34.04 -9.30 11.66
CA ALA A 111 -34.68 -8.68 10.52
C ALA A 111 -34.04 -7.31 10.20
N GLY A 112 -33.45 -7.18 9.01
CA GLY A 112 -32.67 -5.98 8.62
C GLY A 112 -31.23 -5.98 9.16
N GLY A 113 -30.76 -7.11 9.69
CA GLY A 113 -29.37 -7.35 10.02
C GLY A 113 -28.49 -7.61 8.79
N GLU A 114 -27.20 -7.85 9.05
CA GLU A 114 -26.20 -8.08 8.01
C GLU A 114 -25.34 -9.30 8.33
N LYS A 115 -25.14 -10.18 7.34
CA LYS A 115 -24.09 -11.20 7.43
C LYS A 115 -22.72 -10.58 7.23
N LEU A 116 -21.72 -11.08 7.95
CA LEU A 116 -20.32 -10.66 7.80
C LEU A 116 -19.55 -11.49 6.77
N ILE A 117 -19.88 -12.78 6.68
CA ILE A 117 -19.21 -13.76 5.81
C ILE A 117 -20.22 -14.56 5.00
N TYR A 118 -19.80 -15.01 3.81
CA TYR A 118 -20.58 -15.89 2.94
C TYR A 118 -19.70 -17.04 2.42
N GLN A 119 -20.22 -18.26 2.46
CA GLN A 119 -19.57 -19.46 1.93
C GLN A 119 -20.43 -20.11 0.85
N ARG A 120 -20.43 -19.47 -0.31
CA ARG A 120 -21.22 -19.93 -1.46
C ARG A 120 -20.53 -21.08 -2.17
N THR A 121 -21.33 -21.92 -2.82
CA THR A 121 -20.82 -23.01 -3.65
C THR A 121 -21.28 -22.80 -5.08
N PHE A 122 -20.34 -22.76 -6.03
CA PHE A 122 -20.68 -22.85 -7.44
C PHE A 122 -20.81 -24.32 -7.83
N HIS A 123 -22.01 -24.87 -7.59
CA HIS A 123 -22.30 -26.29 -7.78
C HIS A 123 -21.91 -26.77 -9.19
N GLY A 124 -21.15 -27.85 -9.25
CA GLY A 124 -20.69 -28.47 -10.50
C GLY A 124 -19.46 -27.83 -11.15
N VAL A 125 -19.02 -26.65 -10.68
CA VAL A 125 -17.86 -25.94 -11.24
C VAL A 125 -16.72 -25.87 -10.23
N HIS A 126 -17.03 -25.46 -9.00
CA HIS A 126 -16.01 -25.23 -7.99
C HIS A 126 -15.34 -26.53 -7.55
N LYS A 127 -14.01 -26.55 -7.58
CA LYS A 127 -13.19 -27.66 -7.07
C LYS A 127 -12.34 -27.13 -5.91
N GLY A 128 -12.38 -27.81 -4.78
CA GLY A 128 -11.62 -27.44 -3.59
C GLY A 128 -12.47 -26.73 -2.53
N GLU A 129 -11.82 -25.94 -1.67
CA GLU A 129 -12.47 -25.27 -0.54
C GLU A 129 -13.41 -24.16 -0.97
N ARG A 130 -14.54 -24.01 -0.29
CA ARG A 130 -15.47 -22.92 -0.54
C ARG A 130 -14.78 -21.57 -0.32
N PRO A 131 -14.92 -20.61 -1.25
CA PRO A 131 -14.43 -19.27 -1.03
C PRO A 131 -15.12 -18.65 0.19
N ILE A 132 -14.40 -17.77 0.88
CA ILE A 132 -14.96 -16.94 1.94
C ILE A 132 -15.10 -15.55 1.34
N GLU A 133 -16.34 -15.16 1.10
CA GLU A 133 -16.70 -13.81 0.67
C GLU A 133 -17.05 -12.98 1.91
N LEU A 134 -16.72 -11.69 1.89
CA LEU A 134 -17.05 -10.75 2.96
C LEU A 134 -18.17 -9.80 2.55
N ASN A 135 -18.86 -9.27 3.55
CA ASN A 135 -19.83 -8.20 3.37
C ASN A 135 -19.20 -6.99 2.67
N GLN A 136 -19.69 -6.66 1.48
CA GLN A 136 -19.13 -5.57 0.66
C GLN A 136 -19.36 -4.19 1.26
N LYS A 137 -20.47 -3.97 1.99
CA LYS A 137 -20.72 -2.70 2.69
C LYS A 137 -19.67 -2.48 3.79
N LEU A 138 -19.36 -3.52 4.58
CA LEU A 138 -18.28 -3.48 5.57
C LEU A 138 -16.91 -3.22 4.92
N VAL A 139 -16.57 -4.00 3.89
CA VAL A 139 -15.29 -3.87 3.16
C VAL A 139 -15.11 -2.46 2.59
N HIS A 140 -16.13 -1.91 1.95
CA HIS A 140 -16.06 -0.56 1.37
C HIS A 140 -16.03 0.53 2.45
N ALA A 141 -16.85 0.41 3.51
CA ALA A 141 -16.90 1.39 4.59
C ALA A 141 -15.56 1.50 5.33
N LEU A 142 -14.80 0.41 5.40
CA LEU A 142 -13.48 0.36 6.02
C LEU A 142 -12.32 0.56 5.02
N ASN A 143 -12.61 0.85 3.75
CA ASN A 143 -11.65 1.00 2.64
C ASN A 143 -10.65 -0.18 2.55
N LEU A 144 -11.18 -1.41 2.57
CA LEU A 144 -10.36 -2.61 2.56
C LEU A 144 -10.27 -3.23 1.17
N HIS A 145 -9.09 -3.77 0.86
CA HIS A 145 -8.76 -4.41 -0.41
C HIS A 145 -8.21 -5.81 -0.14
N PHE A 146 -8.68 -6.82 -0.86
CA PHE A 146 -8.16 -8.18 -0.68
C PHE A 146 -6.74 -8.31 -1.27
N VAL A 147 -5.79 -8.74 -0.45
CA VAL A 147 -4.40 -9.01 -0.83
C VAL A 147 -4.17 -10.52 -0.73
N GLU A 148 -3.99 -11.17 -1.88
CA GLU A 148 -3.96 -12.64 -1.99
C GLU A 148 -2.78 -13.24 -1.23
N GLU A 149 -1.60 -12.63 -1.33
CA GLU A 149 -0.36 -13.08 -0.69
C GLU A 149 -0.44 -13.06 0.83
N ARG A 150 -1.35 -12.24 1.38
CA ARG A 150 -1.59 -12.09 2.82
C ARG A 150 -2.84 -12.85 3.26
N ASN A 151 -3.65 -13.33 2.32
CA ASN A 151 -4.97 -13.90 2.55
C ASN A 151 -5.82 -13.04 3.49
N ALA A 152 -5.81 -11.72 3.25
CA ALA A 152 -6.39 -10.72 4.14
C ALA A 152 -6.96 -9.54 3.34
N TYR A 153 -7.95 -8.88 3.94
CA TYR A 153 -8.44 -7.58 3.49
C TYR A 153 -7.67 -6.51 4.26
N CYS A 154 -6.95 -5.69 3.51
CA CYS A 154 -5.95 -4.78 4.01
C CYS A 154 -6.28 -3.34 3.63
N ARG A 155 -5.67 -2.41 4.36
CA ARG A 155 -5.57 -0.99 3.98
C ARG A 155 -4.14 -0.50 4.20
N LEU A 156 -3.88 0.74 3.83
CA LEU A 156 -2.64 1.42 4.21
C LEU A 156 -2.85 2.14 5.55
N ASP A 157 -1.89 2.00 6.45
CA ASP A 157 -1.85 2.80 7.67
C ASP A 157 -1.30 4.23 7.38
N SER A 158 -1.23 5.06 8.42
CA SER A 158 -0.72 6.43 8.34
C SER A 158 0.77 6.54 7.95
N ARG A 159 1.49 5.41 7.90
CA ARG A 159 2.90 5.30 7.48
C ARG A 159 3.04 4.70 6.08
N GLY A 160 1.92 4.42 5.40
CA GLY A 160 1.90 3.76 4.09
C GLY A 160 2.23 2.26 4.16
N ASP A 161 2.19 1.66 5.34
CA ASP A 161 2.39 0.22 5.51
C ASP A 161 1.07 -0.54 5.35
N ILE A 162 1.15 -1.75 4.81
CA ILE A 162 -0.03 -2.60 4.62
C ILE A 162 -0.46 -3.18 5.97
N GLU A 163 -1.65 -2.78 6.42
CA GLU A 163 -2.30 -3.27 7.63
C GLU A 163 -3.36 -4.33 7.29
N ASP A 164 -3.24 -5.51 7.88
CA ASP A 164 -4.27 -6.55 7.79
C ASP A 164 -5.41 -6.23 8.76
N VAL A 165 -6.61 -5.95 8.23
CA VAL A 165 -7.78 -5.62 9.04
C VAL A 165 -8.68 -6.83 9.22
N ILE A 166 -8.98 -7.55 8.13
CA ILE A 166 -9.74 -8.81 8.17
C ILE A 166 -8.87 -9.93 7.61
N ARG A 167 -8.53 -10.95 8.39
CA ARG A 167 -7.70 -12.06 7.93
C ARG A 167 -8.54 -13.31 7.70
N VAL A 168 -8.20 -14.05 6.65
CA VAL A 168 -8.70 -15.39 6.41
C VAL A 168 -7.59 -16.38 6.76
N LEU A 169 -7.87 -17.27 7.69
CA LEU A 169 -6.90 -18.23 8.20
C LEU A 169 -7.39 -19.63 7.88
N ARG A 170 -6.53 -20.43 7.27
CA ARG A 170 -6.79 -21.82 6.93
C ARG A 170 -5.62 -22.66 7.39
N VAL A 171 -5.91 -23.80 8.01
CA VAL A 171 -4.90 -24.78 8.39
C VAL A 171 -5.37 -26.14 7.94
N ASP A 172 -4.62 -26.72 7.00
CA ASP A 172 -4.70 -28.14 6.72
C ASP A 172 -4.20 -28.90 7.94
N GLN A 173 -4.99 -29.85 8.41
CA GLN A 173 -4.66 -30.64 9.58
C GLN A 173 -4.26 -32.06 9.21
N ALA A 174 -3.78 -32.81 10.22
CA ALA A 174 -3.45 -34.21 10.09
C ALA A 174 -4.61 -35.01 9.46
N PRO A 175 -4.33 -36.11 8.73
CA PRO A 175 -5.36 -36.94 8.12
C PRO A 175 -6.42 -37.37 9.14
N GLY A 176 -7.68 -37.04 8.89
CA GLY A 176 -8.82 -37.38 9.77
C GLY A 176 -9.41 -36.21 10.58
N ASN A 177 -8.68 -35.10 10.74
CA ASN A 177 -9.11 -33.97 11.59
C ASN A 177 -9.86 -32.84 10.83
N GLY A 178 -10.20 -33.05 9.57
CA GLY A 178 -10.88 -32.07 8.74
C GLY A 178 -10.04 -30.80 8.52
N LYS A 179 -10.70 -29.73 8.04
CA LYS A 179 -10.08 -28.43 7.80
C LYS A 179 -10.51 -27.45 8.88
N LEU A 180 -9.58 -26.64 9.36
CA LEU A 180 -9.86 -25.54 10.28
C LEU A 180 -9.75 -24.22 9.53
N ALA A 181 -10.83 -23.46 9.52
CA ALA A 181 -10.87 -22.12 8.95
C ALA A 181 -11.31 -21.11 10.01
N ALA A 182 -10.74 -19.91 9.96
CA ALA A 182 -11.15 -18.78 10.77
C ALA A 182 -11.14 -17.49 9.95
N VAL A 183 -12.05 -16.58 10.26
CA VAL A 183 -12.03 -15.20 9.79
C VAL A 183 -11.98 -14.31 11.00
N THR A 184 -11.00 -13.41 11.02
CA THR A 184 -10.80 -12.45 12.11
C THR A 184 -10.94 -11.03 11.60
N ILE A 185 -11.34 -10.09 12.45
CA ILE A 185 -11.38 -8.65 12.19
C ILE A 185 -10.81 -7.89 13.39
N LEU A 186 -10.12 -6.78 13.15
CA LEU A 186 -9.70 -5.87 14.22
C LEU A 186 -10.92 -5.32 14.97
N ALA A 187 -10.87 -5.37 16.30
CA ALA A 187 -12.00 -5.03 17.16
C ALA A 187 -12.41 -3.57 17.03
N ASP A 188 -11.45 -2.66 16.91
CA ASP A 188 -11.70 -1.23 16.74
C ASP A 188 -12.50 -0.96 15.46
N ASP A 189 -12.07 -1.51 14.32
CA ASP A 189 -12.74 -1.37 13.03
C ASP A 189 -14.17 -1.93 13.05
N LEU A 190 -14.37 -3.11 13.65
CA LEU A 190 -15.70 -3.69 13.81
C LEU A 190 -16.58 -2.84 14.74
N CYS A 191 -16.03 -2.34 15.84
CA CYS A 191 -16.73 -1.51 16.81
C CYS A 191 -17.20 -0.20 16.19
N ARG A 192 -16.33 0.50 15.44
CA ARG A 192 -16.66 1.72 14.69
C ARG A 192 -17.77 1.46 13.68
N TYR A 193 -17.66 0.38 12.89
CA TYR A 193 -18.70 0.01 11.92
C TYR A 193 -20.05 -0.25 12.61
N MET A 194 -20.07 -1.04 13.69
CA MET A 194 -21.28 -1.34 14.44
C MET A 194 -21.94 -0.09 15.03
N ALA A 195 -21.14 0.85 15.57
CA ALA A 195 -21.65 2.10 16.12
C ALA A 195 -22.34 2.96 15.05
N LEU A 196 -21.68 3.15 13.90
CA LEU A 196 -22.20 3.96 12.78
C LEU A 196 -23.39 3.32 12.08
N ALA A 197 -23.38 1.99 11.94
CA ALA A 197 -24.45 1.25 11.28
C ALA A 197 -25.58 0.81 12.24
N HIS A 198 -25.51 1.20 13.52
CA HIS A 198 -26.47 0.87 14.57
C HIS A 198 -26.74 -0.63 14.74
N PHE A 199 -25.67 -1.43 14.75
CA PHE A 199 -25.72 -2.88 14.91
C PHE A 199 -25.08 -3.35 16.23
N ALA A 200 -25.41 -4.57 16.61
CA ALA A 200 -24.66 -5.37 17.58
C ALA A 200 -24.21 -6.67 16.92
N LEU A 201 -23.08 -7.20 17.35
CA LEU A 201 -22.57 -8.48 16.92
C LEU A 201 -23.29 -9.59 17.67
N VAL A 202 -23.84 -10.55 16.95
CA VAL A 202 -24.47 -11.76 17.50
C VAL A 202 -23.67 -12.96 17.02
N PHE A 203 -22.97 -13.60 17.95
CA PHE A 203 -22.34 -14.89 17.72
C PHE A 203 -23.38 -15.99 17.83
N PHE A 204 -23.49 -16.80 16.79
CA PHE A 204 -24.05 -18.14 16.83
C PHE A 204 -22.89 -19.10 17.05
N PHE A 205 -22.97 -19.96 18.06
CA PHE A 205 -21.93 -20.94 18.32
C PHE A 205 -22.52 -22.33 18.57
N ASP A 206 -21.76 -23.32 18.12
CA ASP A 206 -22.00 -24.72 18.36
C ASP A 206 -20.66 -25.40 18.62
N PHE A 207 -20.47 -25.90 19.83
CA PHE A 207 -19.34 -26.74 20.18
C PHE A 207 -19.88 -28.13 20.48
N THR A 208 -19.69 -29.07 19.57
CA THR A 208 -20.19 -30.44 19.69
C THR A 208 -19.02 -31.40 19.56
N ARG A 209 -18.76 -32.17 20.61
CA ARG A 209 -17.66 -33.13 20.71
C ARG A 209 -18.26 -34.53 20.85
N CYS A 210 -17.93 -35.41 19.92
CA CYS A 210 -18.43 -36.79 19.93
C CYS A 210 -17.30 -37.76 19.61
N SER A 211 -17.22 -38.86 20.36
CA SER A 211 -16.31 -39.95 20.02
C SER A 211 -16.77 -40.66 18.73
N PRO A 212 -15.85 -41.34 18.02
CA PRO A 212 -16.23 -42.33 17.01
C PRO A 212 -17.20 -43.36 17.63
N GLY A 213 -18.35 -43.60 16.99
CA GLY A 213 -19.38 -44.52 17.50
C GLY A 213 -20.47 -43.91 18.38
N PHE A 214 -20.57 -42.57 18.43
CA PHE A 214 -21.70 -41.88 19.08
C PHE A 214 -23.06 -42.36 18.53
N GLY A 215 -23.88 -42.95 19.41
CA GLY A 215 -25.18 -43.55 19.06
C GLY A 215 -26.40 -42.66 19.32
N GLY A 216 -26.21 -41.45 19.84
CA GLY A 216 -27.27 -40.53 20.24
C GLY A 216 -27.17 -40.09 21.69
N TRP A 217 -27.91 -39.05 22.04
CA TRP A 217 -27.80 -38.38 23.34
C TRP A 217 -28.52 -39.10 24.49
N GLY A 218 -29.53 -39.94 24.19
CA GLY A 218 -30.35 -40.57 25.20
C GLY A 218 -30.98 -39.58 26.19
N ASP A 219 -31.37 -40.09 27.36
CA ASP A 219 -31.74 -39.25 28.51
C ASP A 219 -30.48 -38.85 29.28
N HIS A 220 -30.30 -37.55 29.49
CA HIS A 220 -29.11 -36.97 30.11
C HIS A 220 -29.43 -35.61 30.74
N GLU A 221 -28.59 -35.18 31.67
CA GLU A 221 -28.71 -33.86 32.28
C GLU A 221 -28.45 -32.76 31.25
N ARG A 222 -29.37 -31.80 31.17
CA ARG A 222 -29.29 -30.67 30.25
C ARG A 222 -28.95 -29.39 30.99
N ILE A 223 -27.98 -28.68 30.44
CA ILE A 223 -27.61 -27.34 30.89
C ILE A 223 -28.49 -26.35 30.14
N ASN A 224 -29.05 -25.39 30.87
CA ASN A 224 -29.77 -24.26 30.30
C ASN A 224 -29.31 -22.98 31.01
N HIS A 225 -28.50 -22.19 30.32
CA HIS A 225 -27.95 -20.95 30.84
C HIS A 225 -28.64 -19.76 30.20
N LYS A 226 -29.13 -18.84 31.05
CA LYS A 226 -29.80 -17.60 30.62
C LYS A 226 -29.16 -16.40 31.30
N ALA A 227 -28.31 -15.69 30.56
CA ALA A 227 -27.85 -14.36 30.90
C ALA A 227 -28.24 -13.37 29.79
N PRO A 228 -28.26 -12.05 30.04
CA PRO A 228 -28.74 -11.07 29.05
C PRO A 228 -28.02 -11.14 27.69
N ASN A 229 -26.71 -11.41 27.70
CA ASN A 229 -25.85 -11.36 26.52
C ASN A 229 -25.18 -12.70 26.18
N LEU A 230 -25.35 -13.72 27.02
CA LEU A 230 -24.85 -15.07 26.77
C LEU A 230 -25.92 -16.05 27.23
N PHE A 231 -26.46 -16.81 26.30
CA PHE A 231 -27.51 -17.78 26.62
C PHE A 231 -27.35 -18.99 25.70
N TYR A 232 -27.46 -20.16 26.30
CA TYR A 232 -27.13 -21.42 25.64
C TYR A 232 -27.80 -22.60 26.32
N HIS A 233 -27.89 -23.70 25.60
CA HIS A 233 -28.15 -25.00 26.17
C HIS A 233 -27.00 -25.94 25.87
N GLY A 234 -26.85 -26.97 26.69
CA GLY A 234 -25.84 -27.99 26.50
C GLY A 234 -26.18 -29.27 27.20
N GLY A 235 -25.27 -30.23 27.10
CA GLY A 235 -25.39 -31.52 27.75
C GLY A 235 -24.11 -32.32 27.60
N SER A 236 -23.94 -33.29 28.49
CA SER A 236 -22.76 -34.15 28.49
C SER A 236 -23.16 -35.57 28.87
N ILE A 237 -22.56 -36.53 28.18
CA ILE A 237 -22.60 -37.96 28.47
C ILE A 237 -21.16 -38.50 28.48
N HIS A 238 -20.97 -39.75 28.90
CA HIS A 238 -19.64 -40.34 29.11
C HIS A 238 -18.62 -40.24 27.95
N ASN A 239 -19.07 -40.04 26.70
CA ASN A 239 -18.22 -39.98 25.51
C ASN A 239 -18.56 -38.83 24.53
N ALA A 240 -19.43 -37.89 24.93
CA ALA A 240 -19.81 -36.77 24.09
C ALA A 240 -20.36 -35.61 24.92
N SER A 241 -20.22 -34.39 24.41
CA SER A 241 -20.83 -33.19 24.97
C SER A 241 -21.13 -32.17 23.89
N TYR A 242 -22.09 -31.29 24.15
CA TYR A 242 -22.41 -30.19 23.26
C TYR A 242 -22.78 -28.94 24.05
N VAL A 243 -22.52 -27.80 23.44
CA VAL A 243 -23.08 -26.52 23.86
C VAL A 243 -23.41 -25.68 22.63
N ASN A 244 -24.65 -25.22 22.55
CA ASN A 244 -25.16 -24.41 21.45
C ASN A 244 -25.86 -23.18 22.01
N GLY A 245 -25.54 -22.02 21.48
CA GLY A 245 -26.05 -20.78 22.04
C GLY A 245 -25.68 -19.55 21.26
N ARG A 246 -25.96 -18.41 21.91
CA ARG A 246 -25.75 -17.09 21.33
C ARG A 246 -25.04 -16.18 22.32
N MET A 247 -24.16 -15.35 21.79
CA MET A 247 -23.50 -14.28 22.54
C MET A 247 -23.67 -12.95 21.81
N ILE A 248 -24.02 -11.89 22.54
CA ILE A 248 -24.26 -10.56 22.00
C ILE A 248 -23.16 -9.62 22.48
N VAL A 249 -22.48 -8.97 21.55
CA VAL A 249 -21.48 -7.93 21.80
C VAL A 249 -21.99 -6.62 21.20
N ARG A 250 -22.12 -5.59 22.04
CA ARG A 250 -22.54 -4.25 21.61
C ARG A 250 -21.31 -3.39 21.35
N PRO A 251 -21.40 -2.38 20.46
CA PRO A 251 -20.31 -1.44 20.28
C PRO A 251 -19.99 -0.76 21.62
N ALA A 252 -18.71 -0.67 21.95
CA ALA A 252 -18.22 -0.02 23.15
C ALA A 252 -18.19 1.52 23.04
N ILE A 253 -18.39 2.03 21.82
CA ILE A 253 -18.40 3.46 21.48
C ILE A 253 -19.72 3.82 20.81
N THR A 254 -20.06 5.11 20.87
CA THR A 254 -21.22 5.71 20.23
C THR A 254 -20.81 6.52 19.01
N VAL A 255 -21.80 6.93 18.21
CA VAL A 255 -21.56 7.89 17.11
C VAL A 255 -21.08 9.23 17.67
N GLN A 256 -21.55 9.64 18.85
CA GLN A 256 -21.10 10.86 19.52
C GLN A 256 -19.62 10.79 19.91
N ASP A 257 -19.13 9.64 20.37
CA ASP A 257 -17.70 9.46 20.68
C ASP A 257 -16.85 9.61 19.42
N LEU A 258 -17.29 9.07 18.28
CA LEU A 258 -16.61 9.23 16.99
C LEU A 258 -16.62 10.68 16.49
N VAL A 259 -17.72 11.40 16.70
CA VAL A 259 -17.79 12.84 16.39
C VAL A 259 -16.81 13.62 17.27
N ALA A 260 -16.78 13.33 18.57
CA ALA A 260 -15.85 13.98 19.50
C ALA A 260 -14.37 13.69 19.15
N GLU A 261 -14.05 12.45 18.76
CA GLU A 261 -12.72 12.08 18.26
C GLU A 261 -12.33 12.91 17.03
N TRP A 262 -13.24 13.06 16.06
CA TRP A 262 -13.00 13.82 14.83
C TRP A 262 -12.89 15.34 15.08
N GLU A 263 -13.70 15.87 16.00
CA GLU A 263 -13.59 17.25 16.48
C GLU A 263 -12.23 17.50 17.16
N GLU A 264 -11.75 16.56 17.97
CA GLU A 264 -10.43 16.63 18.58
C GLU A 264 -9.30 16.53 17.54
N GLU A 265 -9.39 15.64 16.55
CA GLU A 265 -8.45 15.56 15.42
C GLU A 265 -8.29 16.86 14.64
N SER A 266 -9.40 17.57 14.48
CA SER A 266 -9.51 18.85 13.78
C SER A 266 -9.24 20.05 14.69
N SER A 267 -9.07 19.83 15.99
CA SER A 267 -8.93 20.91 16.96
C SER A 267 -7.57 21.61 16.82
N PRO A 268 -7.54 22.95 16.71
CA PRO A 268 -6.31 23.73 16.74
C PRO A 268 -5.52 23.58 18.04
N THR A 269 -6.16 23.11 19.12
CA THR A 269 -5.52 22.93 20.43
C THR A 269 -5.03 21.51 20.68
N ARG A 270 -5.22 20.59 19.72
CA ARG A 270 -4.69 19.22 19.84
C ARG A 270 -3.17 19.31 19.89
N LYS A 271 -2.59 18.82 20.97
CA LYS A 271 -1.14 18.73 21.15
C LYS A 271 -0.58 17.66 20.22
N ARG A 272 -0.40 18.00 18.94
CA ARG A 272 0.45 17.22 18.04
C ARG A 272 1.89 17.48 18.44
N GLU A 273 2.69 16.43 18.42
CA GLU A 273 4.13 16.59 18.58
C GLU A 273 4.71 17.07 17.25
N TYR A 274 5.61 18.05 17.33
CA TYR A 274 6.29 18.63 16.17
C TYR A 274 7.79 18.68 16.42
N ALA A 275 8.59 18.38 15.39
CA ALA A 275 10.03 18.48 15.47
C ALA A 275 10.50 19.94 15.45
N THR A 276 11.73 20.17 15.92
CA THR A 276 12.42 21.46 15.83
C THR A 276 13.47 21.41 14.73
N PHE A 277 13.60 22.50 13.99
CA PHE A 277 14.52 22.59 12.87
C PHE A 277 15.34 23.87 12.95
N LYS A 278 16.61 23.76 12.55
CA LYS A 278 17.49 24.86 12.17
C LYS A 278 17.06 25.37 10.81
N ILE A 279 16.62 26.62 10.76
CA ILE A 279 16.07 27.24 9.56
C ILE A 279 16.79 28.55 9.25
N PHE A 280 16.69 28.98 7.99
CA PHE A 280 16.89 30.37 7.65
C PHE A 280 15.53 31.09 7.63
N ASP A 281 15.27 31.88 8.66
CA ASP A 281 14.06 32.71 8.74
C ASP A 281 14.11 33.79 7.66
N ARG A 282 13.42 33.55 6.55
CA ARG A 282 13.42 34.47 5.39
C ARG A 282 12.79 35.82 5.70
N LYS A 283 11.86 35.86 6.65
CA LYS A 283 11.15 37.08 7.03
C LYS A 283 12.07 38.03 7.78
N ASN A 284 12.74 37.49 8.80
CA ASN A 284 13.62 38.26 9.69
C ASN A 284 15.09 38.22 9.27
N LYS A 285 15.42 37.49 8.21
CA LYS A 285 16.76 37.34 7.62
C LYS A 285 17.82 36.87 8.62
N ARG A 286 17.50 35.83 9.39
CA ARG A 286 18.38 35.27 10.41
C ARG A 286 18.30 33.75 10.48
N GLU A 287 19.35 33.13 10.97
CA GLU A 287 19.34 31.72 11.35
C GLU A 287 18.69 31.56 12.73
N VAL A 288 17.76 30.62 12.85
CA VAL A 288 17.07 30.32 14.10
C VAL A 288 16.74 28.83 14.18
N GLU A 289 16.71 28.29 15.38
CA GLU A 289 16.15 26.97 15.65
C GLU A 289 14.74 27.15 16.22
N THR A 290 13.74 26.56 15.57
CA THR A 290 12.32 26.73 15.95
C THR A 290 11.53 25.46 15.66
N SER A 291 10.38 25.29 16.29
CA SER A 291 9.46 24.18 15.98
C SER A 291 8.77 24.40 14.64
N CYS A 292 8.47 23.32 13.92
CA CYS A 292 7.58 23.37 12.75
C CYS A 292 6.10 23.44 13.12
N ALA A 293 5.73 23.44 14.42
CA ALA A 293 4.33 23.54 14.80
C ALA A 293 3.71 24.87 14.32
N PRO A 294 2.42 24.87 13.91
CA PRO A 294 1.77 26.07 13.36
C PRO A 294 1.84 27.30 14.26
N GLU A 295 1.85 27.14 15.59
CA GLU A 295 1.93 28.24 16.56
C GLU A 295 3.31 28.93 16.61
N PHE A 296 4.35 28.33 16.06
CA PHE A 296 5.70 28.92 15.95
C PHE A 296 5.98 29.51 14.57
N LEU A 297 5.00 29.43 13.65
CA LEU A 297 5.11 29.90 12.28
C LEU A 297 4.06 30.98 11.99
N SER A 298 4.27 31.72 10.90
CA SER A 298 3.29 32.64 10.35
C SER A 298 3.22 32.46 8.84
N ASN A 299 2.09 32.80 8.24
CA ASN A 299 2.03 32.89 6.79
C ASN A 299 2.47 34.28 6.27
N TYR A 300 2.67 34.38 4.96
CA TYR A 300 3.12 35.60 4.29
C TYR A 300 2.17 36.79 4.48
N PHE A 301 0.88 36.54 4.74
CA PHE A 301 -0.17 37.56 4.85
C PHE A 301 -0.41 38.05 6.29
N GLN A 302 0.13 37.35 7.29
CA GLN A 302 -0.04 37.68 8.70
C GLN A 302 1.08 38.60 9.21
N LYS A 303 0.67 39.67 9.91
CA LYS A 303 1.59 40.52 10.68
C LYS A 303 1.95 39.80 11.99
N SER A 304 3.19 39.35 12.09
CA SER A 304 3.76 38.64 13.24
C SER A 304 5.29 38.80 13.21
N GLU A 305 6.00 38.47 14.28
CA GLU A 305 7.47 38.36 14.29
C GLU A 305 7.95 36.91 14.04
N LEU A 306 7.03 35.95 13.97
CA LEU A 306 7.34 34.54 13.74
C LEU A 306 7.89 34.30 12.32
N PRO A 307 8.76 33.29 12.12
CA PRO A 307 9.23 32.89 10.79
C PRO A 307 8.07 32.60 9.84
N TRP A 308 8.30 32.79 8.54
CA TRP A 308 7.32 32.37 7.54
C TRP A 308 7.32 30.84 7.36
N GLU A 309 6.16 30.26 7.09
CA GLU A 309 6.02 28.84 6.72
C GLU A 309 6.90 28.43 5.53
N ILE A 310 7.17 29.36 4.62
CA ILE A 310 8.06 29.22 3.46
C ILE A 310 9.54 29.49 3.81
N SER A 311 9.91 29.48 5.09
CA SER A 311 11.32 29.55 5.50
C SER A 311 11.99 28.20 5.25
N PRO A 312 13.12 28.15 4.54
CA PRO A 312 13.77 26.91 4.18
C PRO A 312 14.50 26.29 5.38
N VAL A 313 14.43 24.96 5.41
CA VAL A 313 15.19 24.07 6.27
C VAL A 313 16.18 23.33 5.40
N PHE A 314 17.43 23.22 5.83
CA PHE A 314 18.50 22.59 5.05
C PHE A 314 18.90 21.24 5.68
N PHE A 315 19.25 20.30 4.82
CA PHE A 315 19.53 18.92 5.18
C PHE A 315 20.74 18.38 4.40
N ARG A 316 21.47 17.48 5.04
CA ARG A 316 22.44 16.62 4.34
C ARG A 316 21.73 15.80 3.25
N PRO A 317 22.37 15.60 2.08
CA PRO A 317 21.83 14.81 0.96
C PRO A 317 21.27 13.44 1.33
N ASP A 318 21.86 12.79 2.34
CA ASP A 318 21.49 11.45 2.83
C ASP A 318 20.03 11.33 3.26
N VAL A 319 19.34 12.46 3.55
CA VAL A 319 17.91 12.48 3.89
C VAL A 319 17.04 11.87 2.78
N LEU A 320 17.49 11.86 1.52
CA LEU A 320 16.73 11.27 0.42
C LEU A 320 16.99 9.77 0.21
N HIS A 321 18.03 9.22 0.86
CA HIS A 321 18.48 7.84 0.60
C HIS A 321 17.37 6.82 0.91
N ARG A 322 16.66 6.96 2.04
CA ARG A 322 15.58 6.04 2.43
C ARG A 322 14.47 5.99 1.39
N PHE A 323 14.12 7.15 0.82
CA PHE A 323 13.04 7.24 -0.16
C PHE A 323 13.47 6.65 -1.52
N LYS A 324 14.75 6.82 -1.90
CA LYS A 324 15.30 6.20 -3.12
C LYS A 324 15.44 4.68 -3.03
N ALA A 325 15.69 4.16 -1.83
CA ALA A 325 15.95 2.74 -1.61
C ALA A 325 14.69 1.86 -1.70
N ASP A 326 13.50 2.43 -1.49
CA ASP A 326 12.22 1.70 -1.50
C ASP A 326 11.21 2.37 -2.46
N PRO A 327 11.37 2.18 -3.79
CA PRO A 327 10.49 2.76 -4.79
C PRO A 327 9.08 2.14 -4.82
N GLU A 328 8.86 1.01 -4.14
CA GLU A 328 7.53 0.42 -4.00
C GLU A 328 6.70 1.13 -2.94
N LYS A 329 7.36 1.74 -1.94
CA LYS A 329 6.71 2.52 -0.87
C LYS A 329 6.70 4.02 -1.15
N TYR A 330 7.78 4.56 -1.71
CA TYR A 330 7.93 5.99 -1.94
C TYR A 330 7.98 6.32 -3.42
N SER A 331 7.22 7.33 -3.83
CA SER A 331 7.41 7.97 -5.13
C SER A 331 8.14 9.28 -4.93
N LEU A 332 9.27 9.44 -5.62
CA LEU A 332 10.01 10.68 -5.71
C LEU A 332 9.79 11.25 -7.10
N ASP A 333 9.11 12.39 -7.12
CA ASP A 333 9.06 13.27 -8.26
C ASP A 333 10.23 14.26 -8.19
N ASP A 334 10.38 15.12 -9.20
CA ASP A 334 11.48 16.07 -9.32
C ASP A 334 11.62 16.98 -8.08
N ARG A 335 10.49 17.33 -7.45
CA ARG A 335 10.46 18.18 -6.25
C ARG A 335 9.52 17.71 -5.15
N SER A 336 8.89 16.55 -5.25
CA SER A 336 7.94 16.08 -4.23
C SER A 336 8.20 14.64 -3.84
N ILE A 337 7.78 14.27 -2.63
CA ILE A 337 7.87 12.90 -2.13
C ILE A 337 6.50 12.47 -1.67
N THR A 338 6.03 11.32 -2.12
CA THR A 338 4.76 10.74 -1.65
C THR A 338 4.99 9.35 -1.09
N CYS A 339 4.25 8.98 -0.05
CA CYS A 339 4.27 7.63 0.53
C CYS A 339 2.89 7.00 0.40
N ARG A 340 2.65 6.24 -0.69
CA ARG A 340 1.38 5.52 -0.99
C ARG A 340 0.09 6.26 -0.55
N ASN A 341 0.01 7.57 -0.74
CA ASN A 341 -1.07 8.47 -0.28
C ASN A 341 -1.25 8.65 1.24
N ALA A 342 -0.44 8.01 2.10
CA ALA A 342 -0.49 8.22 3.54
C ALA A 342 -0.02 9.64 3.94
N TRP A 343 1.03 10.13 3.27
CA TRP A 343 1.51 11.50 3.42
C TRP A 343 2.28 11.92 2.16
N TYR A 344 2.49 13.23 2.03
CA TYR A 344 3.36 13.78 0.99
C TYR A 344 4.17 14.96 1.53
N LEU A 345 5.42 15.08 1.07
CA LEU A 345 6.20 16.30 1.15
C LEU A 345 5.99 17.08 -0.14
N LYS A 346 5.35 18.25 -0.03
CA LYS A 346 4.95 19.08 -1.16
C LYS A 346 6.12 19.51 -2.03
N SER A 347 7.18 20.04 -1.40
CA SER A 347 8.32 20.56 -2.12
C SER A 347 9.65 20.31 -1.40
N TYR A 348 10.64 19.86 -2.17
CA TYR A 348 12.06 19.93 -1.83
C TYR A 348 12.86 20.28 -3.10
N ASP A 349 14.10 20.71 -2.93
CA ASP A 349 15.06 20.81 -4.04
C ASP A 349 16.50 20.73 -3.50
N ILE A 350 17.50 20.68 -4.38
CA ILE A 350 18.92 20.63 -4.01
C ILE A 350 19.60 21.92 -4.47
N ASN A 351 20.24 22.63 -3.55
CA ASN A 351 20.91 23.89 -3.85
C ASN A 351 22.30 23.70 -4.49
N GLU A 352 22.95 24.80 -4.87
CA GLU A 352 24.27 24.78 -5.51
C GLU A 352 25.38 24.15 -4.64
N THR A 353 25.23 24.19 -3.32
CA THR A 353 26.16 23.58 -2.37
C THR A 353 25.88 22.10 -2.10
N GLY A 354 24.85 21.54 -2.76
CA GLY A 354 24.42 20.15 -2.60
C GLY A 354 23.51 19.89 -1.40
N GLN A 355 23.08 20.92 -0.65
CA GLN A 355 22.14 20.74 0.45
C GLN A 355 20.73 20.52 -0.09
N VAL A 356 20.03 19.53 0.47
CA VAL A 356 18.60 19.36 0.26
C VAL A 356 17.89 20.43 1.09
N HIS A 357 16.95 21.15 0.51
CA HIS A 357 16.11 22.11 1.24
C HIS A 357 14.62 21.84 1.01
N ALA A 358 13.84 22.10 2.05
CA ALA A 358 12.37 22.03 2.05
C ALA A 358 11.82 23.14 2.94
N TYR A 359 10.52 23.45 2.83
CA TYR A 359 9.91 24.50 3.66
C TYR A 359 9.44 23.96 5.01
N ILE A 360 9.68 24.74 6.08
CA ILE A 360 9.31 24.33 7.45
C ILE A 360 7.79 24.06 7.58
N GLY A 361 6.97 24.82 6.87
CA GLY A 361 5.52 24.58 6.80
C GLY A 361 5.17 23.25 6.13
N ASP A 362 5.85 22.88 5.04
CA ASP A 362 5.61 21.59 4.37
C ASP A 362 6.02 20.41 5.29
N LEU A 363 7.12 20.55 6.04
CA LEU A 363 7.55 19.54 7.02
C LEU A 363 6.56 19.38 8.17
N ALA A 364 5.86 20.45 8.58
CA ALA A 364 4.83 20.41 9.61
C ALA A 364 3.65 19.47 9.27
N HIS A 365 3.41 19.22 7.98
CA HIS A 365 2.35 18.33 7.52
C HIS A 365 2.74 16.85 7.54
N LEU A 366 4.03 16.55 7.70
CA LEU A 366 4.50 15.17 7.78
C LEU A 366 4.16 14.53 9.13
N PRO A 367 3.98 13.20 9.20
CA PRO A 367 3.91 12.48 10.47
C PRO A 367 5.14 12.75 11.34
N ILE A 368 5.01 12.73 12.67
CA ILE A 368 6.12 13.05 13.60
C ILE A 368 7.35 12.15 13.39
N GLU A 369 7.14 10.87 13.04
CA GLU A 369 8.24 9.94 12.73
C GLU A 369 9.06 10.43 11.52
N GLU A 370 8.37 10.94 10.50
CA GLU A 370 8.98 11.51 9.31
C GLU A 370 9.66 12.84 9.64
N GLN A 371 9.02 13.73 10.41
CA GLN A 371 9.64 14.97 10.87
C GLN A 371 10.96 14.70 11.62
N ARG A 372 10.99 13.73 12.53
CA ARG A 372 12.20 13.32 13.28
C ARG A 372 13.27 12.72 12.37
N TYR A 373 12.86 11.94 11.36
CA TYR A 373 13.80 11.45 10.35
C TYR A 373 14.48 12.62 9.64
N TRP A 374 13.71 13.57 9.12
CA TRP A 374 14.25 14.79 8.49
C TRP A 374 15.14 15.59 9.46
N GLN A 375 14.69 15.75 10.72
CA GLN A 375 15.43 16.46 11.76
C GLN A 375 16.84 15.86 12.00
N SER A 376 17.00 14.54 11.89
CA SER A 376 18.31 13.88 12.09
C SER A 376 19.37 14.26 11.03
N PHE A 377 18.95 14.78 9.88
CA PHE A 377 19.81 15.26 8.80
C PHE A 377 19.89 16.79 8.73
N ASN A 378 19.18 17.52 9.60
CA ASN A 378 19.09 18.97 9.55
C ASN A 378 20.41 19.65 9.92
N GLU A 379 20.81 20.63 9.10
CA GLU A 379 22.03 21.40 9.23
C GLU A 379 21.79 22.89 8.93
N TRP A 380 22.76 23.73 9.31
CA TRP A 380 22.73 25.15 9.01
C TRP A 380 22.93 25.39 7.50
N PRO A 381 22.38 26.49 6.94
CA PRO A 381 22.53 26.81 5.53
C PRO A 381 23.99 27.06 5.18
N ASN A 382 24.50 26.38 4.17
CA ASN A 382 25.78 26.65 3.51
C ASN A 382 25.59 27.45 2.20
N GLY A 383 24.33 27.69 1.81
CA GLY A 383 23.94 28.43 0.62
C GLY A 383 22.47 28.86 0.69
N THR A 384 21.96 29.43 -0.40
CA THR A 384 20.52 29.76 -0.52
C THR A 384 19.71 28.54 -0.95
N ILE A 385 18.39 28.70 -1.05
CA ILE A 385 17.58 27.75 -1.83
C ILE A 385 18.06 27.72 -3.29
N SER A 386 17.75 26.64 -4.00
CA SER A 386 18.05 26.50 -5.44
C SER A 386 17.41 27.65 -6.23
N LYS A 387 18.06 28.06 -7.31
CA LYS A 387 17.56 29.12 -8.20
C LYS A 387 16.18 28.77 -8.74
N ARG A 388 15.99 27.52 -9.19
CA ARG A 388 14.68 26.97 -9.60
C ARG A 388 13.61 27.13 -8.52
N ALA A 389 13.90 26.78 -7.27
CA ALA A 389 12.94 26.95 -6.17
C ALA A 389 12.62 28.42 -5.91
N TYR A 390 13.60 29.31 -6.03
CA TYR A 390 13.38 30.75 -5.89
C TYR A 390 12.46 31.30 -7.00
N GLU A 391 12.72 30.96 -8.26
CA GLU A 391 11.89 31.38 -9.40
C GLU A 391 10.46 30.84 -9.26
N ASN A 392 10.31 29.53 -9.06
CA ASN A 392 9.00 28.87 -9.00
C ASN A 392 8.19 29.26 -7.76
N ASP A 393 8.80 29.22 -6.57
CA ASP A 393 8.05 29.24 -5.32
C ASP A 393 7.93 30.67 -4.74
N ILE A 394 8.88 31.56 -5.08
CA ILE A 394 8.93 32.92 -4.55
C ILE A 394 8.50 33.94 -5.59
N LEU A 395 9.01 33.84 -6.82
CA LEU A 395 8.67 34.78 -7.90
C LEU A 395 7.42 34.36 -8.68
N ALA A 396 6.97 33.11 -8.53
CA ALA A 396 5.89 32.52 -9.34
C ALA A 396 6.21 32.52 -10.85
N GLU A 397 7.48 32.31 -11.19
CA GLU A 397 7.99 32.26 -12.57
C GLU A 397 8.37 30.82 -12.94
N PHE A 398 8.34 30.50 -14.23
CA PHE A 398 8.90 29.23 -14.70
C PHE A 398 10.43 29.23 -14.55
N SER A 399 10.98 28.09 -14.12
CA SER A 399 12.43 27.90 -14.04
C SER A 399 13.12 28.26 -15.35
N SER A 400 14.09 29.16 -15.27
CA SER A 400 14.96 29.51 -16.40
C SER A 400 16.12 28.51 -16.57
N GLU A 401 16.30 27.60 -15.61
CA GLU A 401 17.36 26.60 -15.66
C GLU A 401 17.06 25.48 -16.65
N TYR A 402 18.04 25.21 -17.51
CA TYR A 402 18.04 24.04 -18.38
C TYR A 402 18.33 22.77 -17.57
N ASP A 403 17.33 21.88 -17.49
CA ASP A 403 17.44 20.54 -16.93
C ASP A 403 17.47 19.48 -18.05
N PRO A 404 18.64 18.91 -18.36
CA PRO A 404 18.77 17.98 -19.48
C PRO A 404 18.06 16.64 -19.25
N LEU A 405 17.94 16.17 -18.00
CA LEU A 405 17.25 14.91 -17.72
C LEU A 405 15.74 15.10 -17.90
N TYR A 406 15.20 16.21 -17.41
CA TYR A 406 13.81 16.58 -17.63
C TYR A 406 13.49 16.71 -19.12
N GLN A 407 14.35 17.39 -19.90
CA GLN A 407 14.16 17.54 -21.35
C GLN A 407 14.17 16.19 -22.08
N LEU A 408 15.11 15.30 -21.74
CA LEU A 408 15.12 13.93 -22.27
C LEU A 408 13.83 13.19 -21.90
N LYS A 409 13.35 13.32 -20.66
CA LYS A 409 12.10 12.67 -20.23
C LYS A 409 10.91 13.18 -21.02
N TYR A 410 10.82 14.48 -21.23
CA TYR A 410 9.79 15.13 -22.03
C TYR A 410 9.80 14.64 -23.50
N LYS A 411 10.98 14.61 -24.14
CA LYS A 411 11.15 14.15 -25.53
C LYS A 411 10.79 12.68 -25.70
N ILE A 412 11.21 11.82 -24.76
CA ILE A 412 10.82 10.41 -24.74
C ILE A 412 9.32 10.26 -24.53
N GLY A 413 8.70 11.09 -23.68
CA GLY A 413 7.24 11.15 -23.52
C GLY A 413 6.52 11.44 -24.84
N LYS A 414 7.02 12.40 -25.63
CA LYS A 414 6.50 12.66 -27.00
C LYS A 414 6.66 11.46 -27.92
N LEU A 415 7.82 10.80 -27.93
CA LEU A 415 8.02 9.57 -28.71
C LEU A 415 7.06 8.45 -28.28
N ASN A 416 6.83 8.29 -26.97
CA ASN A 416 5.93 7.26 -26.46
C ASN A 416 4.48 7.48 -26.92
N ALA A 417 4.05 8.73 -27.11
CA ALA A 417 2.71 9.05 -27.59
C ALA A 417 2.48 8.67 -29.07
N ALA A 418 3.53 8.69 -29.89
CA ALA A 418 3.50 8.31 -31.30
C ALA A 418 4.76 7.51 -31.68
N PRO A 419 4.90 6.26 -31.21
CA PRO A 419 6.16 5.54 -31.27
C PRO A 419 6.54 5.10 -32.69
N PRO A 420 7.69 5.53 -33.22
CA PRO A 420 8.23 5.01 -34.46
C PRO A 420 8.60 3.52 -34.33
N GLU A 421 8.63 2.77 -35.45
CA GLU A 421 8.95 1.33 -35.42
C GLU A 421 10.32 0.99 -34.79
N TRP A 422 11.26 1.94 -34.80
CA TRP A 422 12.60 1.78 -34.22
C TRP A 422 12.70 2.14 -32.74
N TRP A 423 11.61 2.60 -32.12
CA TRP A 423 11.54 2.96 -30.72
C TRP A 423 10.60 2.03 -29.97
N GLN A 424 11.06 1.47 -28.86
CA GLN A 424 10.19 0.78 -27.92
C GLN A 424 9.76 1.77 -26.83
N PRO A 425 8.45 2.08 -26.71
CA PRO A 425 7.93 2.98 -25.69
C PRO A 425 8.47 2.64 -24.31
N ARG A 426 8.89 3.66 -23.56
CA ARG A 426 9.34 3.51 -22.17
C ARG A 426 8.14 3.64 -21.24
N ALA A 427 7.90 2.62 -20.41
CA ALA A 427 6.91 2.72 -19.35
C ALA A 427 7.29 3.84 -18.35
N GLU A 428 6.29 4.42 -17.68
CA GLU A 428 6.47 5.46 -16.67
C GLU A 428 7.50 5.05 -15.59
N ALA A 429 7.48 3.78 -15.16
CA ALA A 429 8.46 3.25 -14.22
C ALA A 429 9.93 3.39 -14.68
N HIS A 430 10.23 3.31 -15.99
CA HIS A 430 11.59 3.55 -16.49
C HIS A 430 11.96 5.05 -16.46
N MET A 431 10.98 5.91 -16.71
CA MET A 431 11.14 7.36 -16.65
C MET A 431 11.38 7.81 -15.20
N ASP A 432 10.62 7.26 -14.26
CA ASP A 432 10.70 7.59 -12.84
C ASP A 432 11.97 7.06 -12.19
N ALA A 433 12.47 5.91 -12.65
CA ALA A 433 13.70 5.31 -12.15
C ALA A 433 14.95 6.15 -12.46
N ALA A 434 15.00 6.86 -13.59
CA ALA A 434 16.16 7.67 -13.97
C ALA A 434 16.16 9.00 -13.19
N ARG A 435 17.08 9.17 -12.25
CA ARG A 435 17.18 10.36 -11.39
C ARG A 435 18.62 10.86 -11.32
N TYR A 436 18.79 12.07 -10.81
CA TYR A 436 20.11 12.55 -10.45
C TYR A 436 20.62 11.84 -9.19
N PRO A 437 21.92 11.50 -9.12
CA PRO A 437 22.56 11.14 -7.86
C PRO A 437 22.40 12.30 -6.87
N VAL A 438 21.94 11.99 -5.66
CA VAL A 438 21.76 12.95 -4.56
C VAL A 438 23.02 13.01 -3.72
N THR A 439 23.58 11.85 -3.37
CA THR A 439 24.86 11.75 -2.67
C THR A 439 26.01 11.54 -3.67
N ASP A 440 27.25 11.70 -3.20
CA ASP A 440 28.45 11.38 -4.00
C ASP A 440 28.85 9.90 -3.91
N SER A 441 27.88 9.02 -3.63
CA SER A 441 28.03 7.57 -3.55
C SER A 441 28.20 6.94 -4.93
N THR A 442 29.25 6.14 -5.09
CA THR A 442 29.51 5.37 -6.33
C THR A 442 28.39 4.39 -6.63
N LEU A 443 27.81 3.75 -5.60
CA LEU A 443 26.71 2.80 -5.79
C LEU A 443 25.44 3.50 -6.30
N GLU A 444 25.12 4.66 -5.71
CA GLU A 444 23.98 5.46 -6.18
C GLU A 444 24.21 5.92 -7.62
N TRP A 445 25.38 6.48 -7.92
CA TRP A 445 25.75 6.88 -9.28
C TRP A 445 25.65 5.74 -10.30
N ALA A 446 26.14 4.55 -9.96
CA ALA A 446 26.04 3.36 -10.82
C ALA A 446 24.58 2.97 -11.10
N ASN A 447 23.71 3.02 -10.09
CA ASN A 447 22.29 2.73 -10.24
C ASN A 447 21.59 3.78 -11.12
N GLU A 448 21.91 5.06 -10.96
CA GLU A 448 21.34 6.11 -11.80
C GLU A 448 21.80 6.02 -13.25
N ILE A 449 23.08 5.68 -13.50
CA ILE A 449 23.60 5.42 -14.84
C ILE A 449 22.87 4.24 -15.50
N MET A 450 22.61 3.17 -14.74
CA MET A 450 21.83 2.02 -15.23
C MET A 450 20.41 2.42 -15.62
N ALA A 451 19.70 3.13 -14.74
CA ALA A 451 18.34 3.60 -15.01
C ALA A 451 18.31 4.55 -16.21
N PHE A 452 19.31 5.41 -16.35
CA PHE A 452 19.43 6.33 -17.47
C PHE A 452 19.66 5.60 -18.81
N ASP A 453 20.55 4.59 -18.85
CA ASP A 453 20.76 3.74 -20.03
C ASP A 453 19.49 2.98 -20.43
N GLN A 454 18.75 2.43 -19.46
CA GLN A 454 17.48 1.73 -19.69
C GLN A 454 16.38 2.64 -20.23
N MET A 455 16.34 3.89 -19.75
CA MET A 455 15.40 4.91 -20.21
C MET A 455 15.73 5.36 -21.65
N LEU A 456 17.01 5.62 -21.94
CA LEU A 456 17.42 6.27 -23.19
C LEU A 456 17.89 5.28 -24.27
N VAL A 457 18.90 4.47 -23.96
CA VAL A 457 19.61 3.65 -24.96
C VAL A 457 18.86 2.36 -25.27
N GLU A 458 18.34 1.68 -24.24
CA GLU A 458 17.57 0.44 -24.42
C GLU A 458 16.19 0.68 -25.09
N GLY A 459 15.80 1.94 -25.34
CA GLY A 459 14.66 2.31 -26.18
C GLY A 459 14.83 1.99 -27.66
N PHE A 460 16.07 1.97 -28.17
CA PHE A 460 16.37 1.77 -29.58
C PHE A 460 16.31 0.29 -30.00
N LEU A 461 15.31 -0.06 -30.82
CA LEU A 461 15.09 -1.42 -31.29
C LEU A 461 16.05 -1.79 -32.42
N HIS A 462 16.84 -2.83 -32.18
CA HIS A 462 17.88 -3.24 -33.11
C HIS A 462 17.36 -3.72 -34.48
N LYS A 463 16.35 -4.60 -34.51
CA LYS A 463 15.84 -5.18 -35.78
C LYS A 463 15.20 -4.13 -36.70
N PRO A 464 14.31 -3.24 -36.22
CA PRO A 464 13.76 -2.17 -37.06
C PRO A 464 14.82 -1.18 -37.55
N LEU A 465 15.81 -0.82 -36.71
CA LEU A 465 16.93 0.04 -37.15
C LEU A 465 17.72 -0.57 -38.30
N ARG A 466 17.98 -1.88 -38.28
CA ARG A 466 18.64 -2.58 -39.41
C ARG A 466 17.82 -2.51 -40.69
N LYS A 467 16.51 -2.76 -40.61
CA LYS A 467 15.60 -2.64 -41.77
C LYS A 467 15.61 -1.22 -42.32
N LEU A 468 15.61 -0.21 -41.46
CA LEU A 468 15.68 1.19 -41.85
C LEU A 468 17.01 1.48 -42.59
N LEU A 469 18.14 0.97 -42.11
CA LEU A 469 19.43 1.15 -42.79
C LEU A 469 19.47 0.48 -44.17
N GLU A 470 18.96 -0.74 -44.26
CA GLU A 470 18.85 -1.49 -45.51
C GLU A 470 17.95 -0.78 -46.53
N SER A 471 16.83 -0.19 -46.07
CA SER A 471 15.93 0.61 -46.92
C SER A 471 16.61 1.86 -47.50
N LYS A 472 17.64 2.38 -46.82
CA LYS A 472 18.47 3.49 -47.30
C LYS A 472 19.68 3.04 -48.14
N GLY A 473 19.71 1.77 -48.56
CA GLY A 473 20.68 1.23 -49.51
C GLY A 473 22.00 0.77 -48.89
N ARG A 474 22.09 0.62 -47.56
CA ARG A 474 23.30 0.13 -46.88
C ARG A 474 23.01 -1.12 -46.06
N LYS A 475 23.85 -2.15 -46.23
CA LYS A 475 23.70 -3.41 -45.50
C LYS A 475 24.33 -3.31 -44.11
N ALA A 476 23.59 -3.72 -43.08
CA ALA A 476 24.13 -3.85 -41.73
C ALA A 476 25.00 -5.10 -41.58
N ASP A 477 26.13 -5.00 -40.90
CA ASP A 477 26.91 -6.18 -40.50
C ASP A 477 26.17 -6.97 -39.41
N ALA A 478 26.30 -8.29 -39.42
CA ALA A 478 25.67 -9.17 -38.45
C ALA A 478 26.10 -8.88 -36.99
N GLY A 479 27.32 -8.40 -36.77
CA GLY A 479 27.87 -8.10 -35.44
C GLY A 479 27.56 -6.69 -34.91
N TRP A 480 26.93 -5.81 -35.69
CA TRP A 480 26.64 -4.45 -35.23
C TRP A 480 25.50 -4.43 -34.21
N ALA A 481 25.67 -3.65 -33.13
CA ALA A 481 24.64 -3.32 -32.16
C ALA A 481 23.87 -2.05 -32.55
N SER A 482 22.77 -1.73 -31.85
CA SER A 482 21.87 -0.61 -32.17
C SER A 482 22.59 0.72 -32.39
N LEU A 483 23.47 1.15 -31.47
CA LEU A 483 24.20 2.42 -31.60
C LEU A 483 25.09 2.49 -32.84
N ARG A 484 25.70 1.36 -33.24
CA ARG A 484 26.52 1.30 -34.46
C ARG A 484 25.65 1.39 -35.71
N VAL A 485 24.47 0.77 -35.71
CA VAL A 485 23.49 0.90 -36.80
C VAL A 485 22.99 2.35 -36.91
N ILE A 486 22.71 3.02 -35.79
CA ILE A 486 22.32 4.43 -35.77
C ILE A 486 23.43 5.32 -36.35
N SER A 487 24.69 5.08 -35.97
CA SER A 487 25.84 5.80 -36.54
C SER A 487 25.87 5.71 -38.07
N GLU A 488 25.60 4.53 -38.64
CA GLU A 488 25.55 4.37 -40.10
C GLU A 488 24.31 4.99 -40.75
N LEU A 489 23.18 4.99 -40.05
CA LEU A 489 21.97 5.73 -40.48
C LEU A 489 22.23 7.23 -40.54
N VAL A 490 23.02 7.77 -39.60
CA VAL A 490 23.43 9.17 -39.60
C VAL A 490 24.32 9.49 -40.80
N VAL A 491 25.30 8.63 -41.11
CA VAL A 491 26.17 8.81 -42.30
C VAL A 491 25.37 8.76 -43.60
N VAL A 492 24.49 7.78 -43.77
CA VAL A 492 23.68 7.63 -45.00
C VAL A 492 22.67 8.79 -45.15
N SER A 493 22.36 9.50 -44.07
CA SER A 493 21.49 10.69 -44.10
C SER A 493 22.25 11.99 -44.39
N GLY A 494 23.51 11.91 -44.82
CA GLY A 494 24.27 13.05 -45.35
C GLY A 494 25.27 13.69 -44.38
N LYS A 495 25.43 13.14 -43.16
CA LYS A 495 26.46 13.58 -42.21
C LYS A 495 27.79 12.86 -42.48
N THR A 496 28.89 13.50 -42.11
CA THR A 496 30.22 12.89 -42.18
C THR A 496 30.38 11.77 -41.14
N VAL A 497 31.36 10.90 -41.35
CA VAL A 497 31.69 9.82 -40.41
C VAL A 497 32.08 10.39 -39.03
N ASP A 498 32.78 11.52 -39.02
CA ASP A 498 33.21 12.19 -37.78
C ASP A 498 32.03 12.80 -37.03
N GLU A 499 31.09 13.44 -37.72
CA GLU A 499 29.84 13.94 -37.11
C GLU A 499 29.01 12.80 -36.54
N ALA A 500 28.84 11.70 -37.30
CA ALA A 500 28.12 10.53 -36.82
C ALA A 500 28.76 9.91 -35.57
N LYS A 501 30.10 9.89 -35.51
CA LYS A 501 30.83 9.45 -34.32
C LYS A 501 30.62 10.40 -33.14
N ALA A 502 30.67 11.71 -33.38
CA ALA A 502 30.45 12.73 -32.35
C ALA A 502 29.05 12.62 -31.74
N PHE A 503 28.00 12.50 -32.57
CA PHE A 503 26.62 12.36 -32.10
C PHE A 503 26.41 11.11 -31.26
N LEU A 504 27.06 10.00 -31.59
CA LEU A 504 26.86 8.74 -30.86
C LEU A 504 27.78 8.60 -29.64
N THR A 505 28.78 9.48 -29.50
CA THR A 505 29.76 9.40 -28.39
C THR A 505 29.10 9.46 -27.01
N PRO A 506 28.16 10.39 -26.72
CA PRO A 506 27.51 10.45 -25.41
C PRO A 506 26.67 9.21 -25.07
N LEU A 507 25.84 8.71 -26.00
CA LEU A 507 25.04 7.50 -25.78
C LEU A 507 25.94 6.26 -25.64
N SER A 508 27.02 6.18 -26.41
CA SER A 508 28.00 5.09 -26.30
C SER A 508 28.72 5.15 -24.95
N ARG A 509 29.02 6.34 -24.45
CA ARG A 509 29.63 6.56 -23.13
C ARG A 509 28.69 6.15 -22.01
N LEU A 510 27.43 6.54 -22.08
CA LEU A 510 26.40 6.11 -21.13
C LEU A 510 26.30 4.58 -21.09
N HIS A 511 26.19 3.93 -22.25
CA HIS A 511 26.07 2.48 -22.36
C HIS A 511 27.32 1.73 -21.87
N ALA A 512 28.51 2.29 -22.13
CA ALA A 512 29.77 1.76 -21.63
C ALA A 512 29.85 1.86 -20.10
N LEU A 513 29.53 3.02 -19.53
CA LEU A 513 29.50 3.21 -18.07
C LEU A 513 28.52 2.25 -17.41
N ARG A 514 27.32 2.06 -17.98
CA ARG A 514 26.36 1.06 -17.51
C ARG A 514 26.94 -0.35 -17.43
N SER A 515 27.84 -0.71 -18.34
CA SER A 515 28.51 -2.01 -18.34
C SER A 515 29.69 -2.08 -17.37
N ILE A 516 30.49 -1.02 -17.28
CA ILE A 516 31.65 -0.91 -16.38
C ILE A 516 31.22 -0.82 -14.91
N LEU A 517 30.06 -0.24 -14.60
CA LEU A 517 29.62 -0.01 -13.22
C LEU A 517 28.75 -1.14 -12.64
N LYS A 518 28.48 -2.22 -13.38
CA LYS A 518 27.70 -3.37 -12.87
C LYS A 518 28.34 -3.99 -11.63
N ALA A 519 27.56 -4.60 -10.75
CA ALA A 519 28.06 -5.18 -9.51
C ALA A 519 29.29 -6.11 -9.69
N HIS A 520 29.35 -6.89 -10.78
CA HIS A 520 30.39 -7.91 -11.04
C HIS A 520 31.52 -7.51 -12.01
N SER A 521 31.62 -6.25 -12.44
CA SER A 521 32.72 -5.79 -13.29
C SER A 521 34.01 -5.49 -12.50
N SER A 522 35.11 -5.26 -13.22
CA SER A 522 36.44 -4.99 -12.66
C SER A 522 36.43 -3.80 -11.71
N VAL A 523 36.94 -4.01 -10.49
CA VAL A 523 37.07 -2.95 -9.47
C VAL A 523 38.01 -1.85 -9.98
N GLU A 524 39.09 -2.21 -10.66
CA GLU A 524 40.07 -1.25 -11.19
C GLU A 524 39.45 -0.31 -12.24
N GLU A 525 38.56 -0.84 -13.09
CA GLU A 525 37.87 -0.03 -14.09
C GLU A 525 36.85 0.91 -13.46
N LYS A 526 36.10 0.45 -12.45
CA LYS A 526 35.16 1.30 -11.68
C LYS A 526 35.89 2.46 -11.00
N ASP A 527 36.97 2.17 -10.28
CA ASP A 527 37.75 3.17 -9.55
C ASP A 527 38.34 4.22 -10.50
N LYS A 528 38.74 3.79 -11.71
CA LYS A 528 39.24 4.69 -12.74
C LYS A 528 38.15 5.63 -13.22
N GLU A 529 36.97 5.11 -13.53
CA GLU A 529 35.83 5.92 -14.00
C GLU A 529 35.33 6.89 -12.94
N GLU A 530 35.26 6.44 -11.68
CA GLU A 530 34.94 7.27 -10.53
C GLU A 530 35.93 8.42 -10.35
N ARG A 531 37.24 8.13 -10.37
CA ARG A 531 38.28 9.17 -10.27
C ARG A 531 38.20 10.15 -11.43
N GLN A 532 37.94 9.69 -12.64
CA GLN A 532 37.82 10.55 -13.81
C GLN A 532 36.59 11.48 -13.70
N ALA A 533 35.43 10.94 -13.30
CA ALA A 533 34.21 11.72 -13.11
C ALA A 533 34.40 12.82 -12.07
N ARG A 534 34.99 12.50 -10.91
CA ARG A 534 35.27 13.50 -9.86
C ARG A 534 36.34 14.51 -10.27
N ALA A 535 37.40 14.08 -10.93
CA ALA A 535 38.46 14.99 -11.38
C ALA A 535 37.95 16.01 -12.42
N ALA A 536 37.07 15.59 -13.33
CA ALA A 536 36.55 16.46 -14.38
C ALA A 536 35.37 17.34 -13.93
N HIS A 537 34.52 16.86 -13.01
CA HIS A 537 33.25 17.52 -12.68
C HIS A 537 33.08 17.84 -11.18
N GLY A 538 34.01 17.47 -10.33
CA GLY A 538 33.96 17.66 -8.87
C GLY A 538 33.09 16.63 -8.15
N THR A 539 31.89 16.35 -8.65
CA THR A 539 30.93 15.38 -8.07
C THR A 539 30.35 14.44 -9.13
N LEU A 540 29.89 13.27 -8.69
CA LEU A 540 29.21 12.29 -9.54
C LEU A 540 27.87 12.82 -10.06
N ARG A 541 27.16 13.65 -9.28
CA ARG A 541 25.95 14.36 -9.72
C ARG A 541 26.25 15.32 -10.87
N ALA A 542 27.31 16.12 -10.77
CA ALA A 542 27.71 17.05 -11.82
C ALA A 542 28.13 16.32 -13.10
N HIS A 543 28.88 15.22 -12.97
CA HIS A 543 29.20 14.34 -14.12
C HIS A 543 27.94 13.77 -14.77
N PHE A 544 26.97 13.28 -13.96
CA PHE A 544 25.71 12.78 -14.50
C PHE A 544 24.93 13.87 -15.25
N LYS A 545 24.84 15.09 -14.69
CA LYS A 545 24.15 16.22 -15.35
C LYS A 545 24.81 16.61 -16.66
N ASP A 546 26.14 16.63 -16.71
CA ASP A 546 26.87 16.89 -17.96
C ASP A 546 26.65 15.78 -18.99
N LEU A 547 26.74 14.50 -18.60
CA LEU A 547 26.45 13.37 -19.48
C LEU A 547 25.01 13.42 -20.01
N ALA A 548 24.04 13.74 -19.16
CA ALA A 548 22.65 13.92 -19.58
C ALA A 548 22.51 15.06 -20.59
N ALA A 549 23.19 16.20 -20.40
CA ALA A 549 23.17 17.31 -21.36
C ALA A 549 23.81 16.95 -22.71
N GLN A 550 24.89 16.17 -22.69
CA GLN A 550 25.50 15.66 -23.92
C GLN A 550 24.56 14.67 -24.63
N CYS A 551 23.94 13.76 -23.87
CA CYS A 551 22.97 12.81 -24.37
C CYS A 551 21.72 13.49 -24.96
N ASP A 552 21.21 14.56 -24.34
CA ASP A 552 20.07 15.33 -24.86
C ASP A 552 20.35 15.92 -26.24
N ARG A 553 21.48 16.63 -26.40
CA ARG A 553 21.91 17.18 -27.70
C ARG A 553 22.10 16.09 -28.76
N SER A 554 22.73 14.99 -28.37
CA SER A 554 22.91 13.83 -29.24
C SER A 554 21.58 13.19 -29.63
N PHE A 555 20.64 13.12 -28.70
CA PHE A 555 19.34 12.51 -28.92
C PHE A 555 18.56 13.29 -29.96
N ASP A 556 18.54 14.63 -29.87
CA ASP A 556 17.88 15.51 -30.86
C ASP A 556 18.35 15.23 -32.29
N GLU A 557 19.67 15.22 -32.51
CA GLU A 557 20.23 14.95 -33.84
C GLU A 557 19.89 13.53 -34.33
N ILE A 558 19.88 12.55 -33.42
CA ILE A 558 19.52 11.16 -33.75
C ILE A 558 18.05 11.08 -34.15
N VAL A 559 17.12 11.59 -33.33
CA VAL A 559 15.69 11.46 -33.62
C VAL A 559 15.27 12.24 -34.86
N LEU A 560 15.87 13.41 -35.11
CA LEU A 560 15.71 14.16 -36.36
C LEU A 560 16.15 13.32 -37.56
N THR A 561 17.32 12.70 -37.48
CA THR A 561 17.87 11.85 -38.56
C THR A 561 17.04 10.60 -38.83
N LEU A 562 16.42 10.06 -37.78
CA LEU A 562 15.53 8.89 -37.86
C LEU A 562 14.09 9.25 -38.27
N GLY A 563 13.81 10.53 -38.52
CA GLY A 563 12.54 11.02 -39.07
C GLY A 563 11.42 11.24 -38.05
N ALA A 564 11.73 11.35 -36.75
CA ALA A 564 10.75 11.65 -35.72
C ALA A 564 10.41 13.15 -35.58
N GLY A 565 11.08 14.02 -36.33
CA GLY A 565 10.88 15.48 -36.26
C GLY A 565 11.58 16.12 -35.06
N ASP A 566 11.34 17.43 -34.87
CA ASP A 566 11.85 18.16 -33.71
C ASP A 566 10.95 17.90 -32.49
N LEU A 567 11.56 17.37 -31.44
CA LEU A 567 10.87 17.03 -30.19
C LEU A 567 11.02 18.09 -29.11
N ASN A 568 11.78 19.16 -29.36
CA ASN A 568 11.95 20.26 -28.42
C ASN A 568 10.60 20.93 -28.09
N PRO A 569 10.45 21.50 -26.87
CA PRO A 569 9.22 22.13 -26.42
C PRO A 569 8.80 23.36 -27.22
#